data_AF-A0A679HSJ8-F1
#
_entry.id   AF-A0A679HSJ8-F1
#
_cell.length_a   1.000
_cell.length_b   1.000
_cell.length_c   1.000
_cell.angle_alpha   90.00
_cell.angle_beta   90.00
_cell.angle_gamma   90.00
#
_symmetry.space_group_name_H-M   'P 1'
#
loop_
_entity.id
_entity.type
_entity.pdbx_description
1 polymer ?
#
loop_
_entity_poly.entity_id
_entity_poly.type
_entity_poly.pdbx_seq_one_letter_code
_entity_poly.pdbx_strand_id
1 'polypeptide(L)'
;MVVPTSSQCRAALALSALGIVYGDIGTSPLYALRACFHSSFNLAVTKPNILGILSLIVWALVLVVTVKYLWFVLRADNEGEGGILALFALSQRHRPHATYPLRLNPLILLALAGTALVYGDGIITPALSVLSAVEGLEVGTSAYQTYTVPITVVVLILLFAAQHRGTGVIGRLFGPIMASGSWRSPPWEFAA
;
A
#
# COMPACT_ATOMS: atom_id res chain seq x y z
N MET A 1 -22.24 -10.40 -8.41
CA MET A 1 -21.77 -9.93 -7.09
C MET A 1 -22.63 -10.63 -6.04
N VAL A 2 -22.11 -11.69 -5.41
CA VAL A 2 -22.87 -12.48 -4.42
C VAL A 2 -22.64 -11.85 -3.06
N VAL A 3 -23.67 -11.22 -2.48
CA VAL A 3 -23.60 -10.66 -1.13
C VAL A 3 -23.84 -11.79 -0.13
N PRO A 4 -22.88 -12.13 0.74
CA PRO A 4 -23.06 -13.21 1.71
C PRO A 4 -24.04 -12.82 2.82
N THR A 5 -24.94 -13.75 3.15
CA THR A 5 -26.15 -13.50 3.94
C THR A 5 -25.96 -13.59 5.46
N SER A 6 -24.90 -14.20 5.99
CA SER A 6 -24.67 -14.32 7.45
C SER A 6 -23.88 -13.15 8.05
N SER A 7 -24.26 -12.70 9.25
CA SER A 7 -23.59 -11.57 9.95
C SER A 7 -22.11 -11.83 10.24
N GLN A 8 -21.75 -13.08 10.55
CA GLN A 8 -20.36 -13.52 10.74
C GLN A 8 -19.53 -13.44 9.45
N CYS A 9 -20.11 -13.74 8.27
CA CYS A 9 -19.41 -13.55 6.99
C CYS A 9 -19.09 -12.08 6.73
N ARG A 10 -20.01 -11.16 7.07
CA ARG A 10 -19.82 -9.73 6.84
C ARG A 10 -18.72 -9.15 7.74
N ALA A 11 -18.68 -9.53 9.00
CA ALA A 11 -17.63 -9.10 9.93
C ALA A 11 -16.24 -9.62 9.49
N ALA A 12 -16.15 -10.88 9.06
CA ALA A 12 -14.90 -11.45 8.56
C ALA A 12 -14.40 -10.76 7.27
N LEU A 13 -15.32 -10.43 6.35
CA LEU A 13 -14.98 -9.68 5.13
C LEU A 13 -14.55 -8.25 5.44
N ALA A 14 -15.23 -7.57 6.36
CA ALA A 14 -14.85 -6.23 6.80
C ALA A 14 -13.48 -6.22 7.46
N LEU A 15 -13.18 -7.18 8.33
CA LEU A 15 -11.85 -7.34 8.94
C LEU A 15 -10.77 -7.63 7.91
N SER A 16 -11.08 -8.48 6.91
CA SER A 16 -10.14 -8.78 5.81
C SER A 16 -9.85 -7.53 4.97
N ALA A 17 -10.89 -6.76 4.63
CA ALA A 17 -10.74 -5.51 3.88
C ALA A 17 -9.94 -4.46 4.68
N LEU A 18 -10.23 -4.30 5.98
CA LEU A 18 -9.47 -3.42 6.86
C LEU A 18 -8.00 -3.85 6.96
N GLY A 19 -7.73 -5.15 7.09
CA GLY A 19 -6.36 -5.68 7.13
C GLY A 19 -5.57 -5.40 5.86
N ILE A 20 -6.20 -5.52 4.68
CA ILE A 20 -5.58 -5.18 3.39
C ILE A 20 -5.27 -3.68 3.33
N VAL A 21 -6.23 -2.82 3.67
CA VAL A 21 -6.06 -1.35 3.63
C VAL A 21 -4.99 -0.88 4.61
N TYR A 22 -4.99 -1.42 5.83
CA TYR A 22 -3.98 -1.06 6.83
C TYR A 22 -2.59 -1.57 6.45
N GLY A 23 -2.51 -2.74 5.80
CA GLY A 23 -1.28 -3.26 5.22
C GLY A 23 -0.69 -2.32 4.17
N ASP A 24 -1.51 -1.86 3.23
CA ASP A 24 -1.09 -0.95 2.16
C ASP A 24 -0.58 0.40 2.71
N ILE A 25 -1.35 1.02 3.62
CA ILE A 25 -0.99 2.30 4.26
C ILE A 25 0.32 2.18 5.08
N GLY A 26 0.58 1.02 5.69
CA GLY A 26 1.75 0.79 6.54
C GLY A 26 3.06 0.59 5.79
N THR A 27 3.03 0.31 4.48
CA THR A 27 4.26 0.05 3.70
C THR A 27 5.07 1.32 3.41
N SER A 28 4.42 2.44 3.11
CA SER A 28 5.07 3.70 2.73
C SER A 28 5.92 4.31 3.86
N PRO A 29 5.48 4.33 5.13
CA PRO A 29 6.32 4.73 6.27
C PRO A 29 7.58 3.89 6.45
N LEU A 30 7.48 2.56 6.23
CA LEU A 30 8.62 1.66 6.34
C LEU A 30 9.67 1.95 5.25
N TYR A 31 9.22 2.25 4.03
CA TYR A 31 10.10 2.72 2.96
C TYR A 31 10.75 4.07 3.30
N ALA A 32 9.96 5.03 3.78
CA ALA A 32 10.46 6.35 4.13
C ALA A 32 11.53 6.28 5.23
N LEU A 33 11.28 5.49 6.27
CA LEU A 33 12.23 5.25 7.36
C LEU A 33 13.55 4.68 6.81
N ARG A 34 13.48 3.67 5.95
CA ARG A 34 14.63 3.07 5.28
C ARG A 34 15.39 4.08 4.42
N ALA A 35 14.69 4.88 3.62
CA ALA A 35 15.30 5.87 2.73
C ALA A 35 16.07 6.94 3.51
N CYS A 36 15.60 7.32 4.70
CA CYS A 36 16.29 8.26 5.58
C CYS A 36 17.64 7.74 6.12
N PHE A 37 17.81 6.42 6.21
CA PHE A 37 19.06 5.79 6.66
C PHE A 37 19.98 5.35 5.51
N HIS A 38 19.59 5.58 4.26
CA HIS A 38 20.44 5.30 3.11
C HIS A 38 21.67 6.22 3.14
N SER A 39 22.83 5.71 2.71
CA SER A 39 24.19 6.25 2.93
C SER A 39 24.44 7.70 2.44
N SER A 40 23.47 8.34 1.82
CA SER A 40 23.55 9.71 1.29
C SER A 40 23.49 10.80 2.37
N PHE A 41 22.96 10.50 3.57
CA PHE A 41 22.71 11.53 4.60
C PHE A 41 23.71 11.58 5.76
N ASN A 42 24.70 10.67 5.82
CA ASN A 42 25.70 10.59 6.92
C ASN A 42 25.10 10.71 8.34
N LEU A 43 23.85 10.27 8.51
CA LEU A 43 23.20 10.27 9.82
C LEU A 43 23.76 9.10 10.62
N ALA A 44 24.52 9.42 11.67
CA ALA A 44 24.90 8.41 12.65
C ALA A 44 23.61 7.77 13.20
N VAL A 45 23.55 6.43 13.18
CA VAL A 45 22.44 5.63 13.71
C VAL A 45 22.47 5.71 15.25
N THR A 46 22.08 6.87 15.76
CA THR A 46 22.01 7.18 17.19
C THR A 46 20.55 7.15 17.62
N LYS A 47 20.28 6.70 18.85
CA LYS A 47 18.94 6.71 19.47
C LYS A 47 18.15 8.02 19.25
N PRO A 48 18.72 9.23 19.43
CA PRO A 48 17.97 10.47 19.20
C PRO A 48 17.54 10.66 17.74
N ASN A 49 18.36 10.28 16.77
CA ASN A 49 18.04 10.43 15.35
C ASN A 49 16.91 9.47 14.93
N ILE A 50 16.93 8.24 15.42
CA ILE A 50 15.87 7.25 15.16
C ILE A 50 14.53 7.75 15.70
N LEU A 51 14.52 8.23 16.95
CA LEU A 51 13.29 8.74 17.57
C LEU A 51 12.78 10.02 16.89
N GLY A 52 13.69 10.88 16.42
CA GLY A 52 13.35 12.07 15.65
C GLY A 52 12.67 11.73 14.32
N ILE A 53 13.26 10.82 13.53
CA ILE A 53 12.69 10.37 12.25
C ILE A 53 11.34 9.67 12.47
N LEU A 54 11.26 8.79 13.47
CA LEU A 54 10.00 8.09 13.78
C LEU A 54 8.89 9.09 14.16
N SER A 55 9.22 10.10 14.97
CA SER A 55 8.29 11.16 15.34
C SER A 55 7.81 11.95 14.11
N LEU A 56 8.72 12.32 13.20
CA LEU A 56 8.37 13.01 11.95
C LEU A 56 7.44 12.17 11.07
N ILE A 57 7.69 10.86 10.95
CA ILE A 57 6.82 9.95 10.21
C ILE A 57 5.42 9.89 10.84
N VAL A 58 5.34 9.75 12.17
CA VAL A 58 4.06 9.70 12.88
C VAL A 58 3.28 11.00 12.68
N TRP A 59 3.91 12.16 12.88
CA TRP A 59 3.26 13.46 12.70
C TRP A 59 2.87 13.72 11.23
N ALA A 60 3.71 13.30 10.28
CA ALA A 60 3.39 13.39 8.86
C ALA A 60 2.17 12.53 8.51
N LEU A 61 2.09 11.29 8.99
CA LEU A 61 0.93 10.42 8.78
C LEU A 61 -0.34 11.01 9.37
N VAL A 62 -0.27 11.50 10.61
CA VAL A 62 -1.41 12.14 11.28
C VAL A 62 -1.88 13.35 10.48
N LEU A 63 -0.98 14.25 10.08
CA LEU A 63 -1.32 15.44 9.29
C LEU A 63 -1.83 15.11 7.90
N VAL A 64 -1.23 14.15 7.20
CA VAL A 64 -1.70 13.74 5.86
C VAL A 64 -3.11 13.15 5.96
N VAL A 65 -3.37 12.25 6.91
CA VAL A 65 -4.70 11.66 7.07
C VAL A 65 -5.73 12.71 7.50
N THR A 66 -5.43 13.54 8.49
CA THR A 66 -6.37 14.55 8.97
C THR A 66 -6.61 15.68 7.97
N VAL A 67 -5.55 16.25 7.40
CA VAL A 67 -5.69 17.43 6.52
C VAL A 67 -6.02 17.01 5.09
N LYS A 68 -5.24 16.11 4.47
CA LYS A 68 -5.46 15.74 3.05
C LYS A 68 -6.74 14.93 2.89
N TYR A 69 -6.95 13.90 3.70
CA TYR A 69 -8.09 13.01 3.48
C TYR A 69 -9.39 13.57 4.07
N LEU A 70 -9.42 14.03 5.32
CA LEU A 70 -10.68 14.51 5.89
C LEU A 70 -11.14 15.84 5.27
N TRP A 71 -10.20 16.73 4.92
CA TRP A 71 -10.58 18.07 4.46
C TRP A 71 -10.82 18.15 2.95
N PHE A 72 -10.09 17.37 2.14
CA PHE A 72 -10.22 17.40 0.69
C PHE A 72 -11.01 16.21 0.16
N VAL A 73 -10.59 14.97 0.48
CA VAL A 73 -11.18 13.76 -0.09
C VAL A 73 -12.61 13.55 0.39
N LEU A 74 -12.90 13.72 1.69
CA LEU A 74 -14.27 13.59 2.22
C LEU A 74 -15.19 14.77 1.85
N ARG A 75 -14.64 15.89 1.37
CA ARG A 75 -15.44 17.01 0.85
C ARG A 75 -15.70 16.91 -0.65
N ALA A 76 -14.85 16.21 -1.40
CA ALA A 76 -15.03 15.91 -2.81
C ALA A 76 -15.90 14.67 -3.02
N ASP A 77 -17.09 14.69 -2.40
CA ASP A 77 -18.11 13.66 -2.55
C ASP A 77 -19.15 14.11 -3.59
N ASN A 78 -19.49 13.23 -4.52
CA ASN A 78 -20.53 13.46 -5.52
C ASN A 78 -21.57 12.34 -5.40
N GLU A 79 -22.64 12.61 -4.65
CA GLU A 79 -23.75 11.67 -4.42
C GLU A 79 -23.32 10.30 -3.87
N GLY A 80 -22.24 10.22 -3.07
CA GLY A 80 -21.79 8.99 -2.42
C GLY A 80 -20.75 8.19 -3.21
N GLU A 81 -20.37 8.63 -4.42
CA GLU A 81 -19.17 8.14 -5.10
C GLU A 81 -18.05 9.18 -4.94
N GLY A 82 -17.09 8.90 -4.07
CA GLY A 82 -15.91 9.73 -3.88
C GLY A 82 -14.80 9.38 -4.88
N GLY A 83 -14.03 10.39 -5.29
CA GLY A 83 -12.72 10.20 -5.94
C GLY A 83 -12.68 10.32 -7.47
N ILE A 84 -11.54 9.91 -8.04
CA ILE A 84 -11.23 10.04 -9.49
C ILE A 84 -12.22 9.28 -10.40
N LEU A 85 -12.83 8.20 -9.90
CA LEU A 85 -13.82 7.41 -10.64
C LEU A 85 -15.19 8.13 -10.74
N ALA A 86 -15.57 8.92 -9.73
CA ALA A 86 -16.77 9.74 -9.79
C ALA A 86 -16.63 10.90 -10.80
N LEU A 87 -15.44 11.50 -10.88
CA LEU A 87 -15.10 12.48 -11.92
C LEU A 87 -15.15 11.85 -13.32
N PHE A 88 -14.68 10.61 -13.48
CA PHE A 88 -14.79 9.86 -14.73
C PHE A 88 -16.26 9.55 -15.11
N ALA A 89 -17.09 9.14 -14.14
CA ALA A 89 -18.51 8.84 -14.34
C ALA A 89 -19.34 10.09 -14.70
N LEU A 90 -19.11 11.21 -14.01
CA LEU A 90 -19.76 12.50 -14.30
C LEU A 90 -19.40 13.05 -15.69
N SER A 91 -18.17 12.81 -16.15
CA SER A 91 -17.75 13.20 -17.50
C SER A 91 -18.47 12.41 -18.60
N GLN A 92 -18.95 11.21 -18.32
CA GLN A 92 -19.69 10.39 -19.28
C GLN A 92 -21.20 10.65 -19.26
N ARG A 93 -21.76 11.07 -18.11
CA ARG A 93 -23.20 11.25 -17.91
C ARG A 93 -23.81 12.42 -18.71
N HIS A 94 -23.00 13.35 -19.22
CA HIS A 94 -23.45 14.55 -19.94
C HIS A 94 -23.40 14.46 -21.48
N ARG A 95 -23.22 13.28 -22.09
CA ARG A 95 -23.31 13.16 -23.56
C ARG A 95 -24.50 12.30 -24.00
N PRO A 96 -25.66 12.91 -24.30
CA PRO A 96 -26.63 12.27 -25.18
C PRO A 96 -26.00 12.18 -26.57
N HIS A 97 -25.92 10.96 -27.10
CA HIS A 97 -25.85 10.62 -28.52
C HIS A 97 -25.32 11.74 -29.45
N ALA A 98 -23.99 11.92 -29.55
CA ALA A 98 -23.40 12.89 -30.47
C ALA A 98 -22.35 12.24 -31.36
N THR A 99 -22.71 12.19 -32.64
CA THR A 99 -22.11 11.51 -33.79
C THR A 99 -20.76 12.09 -34.27
N TYR A 100 -19.94 12.75 -33.43
CA TYR A 100 -18.67 13.37 -33.86
C TYR A 100 -17.52 13.23 -32.84
N PRO A 101 -16.26 13.14 -33.30
CA PRO A 101 -15.19 12.40 -32.63
C PRO A 101 -14.51 13.19 -31.50
N LEU A 102 -14.08 12.46 -30.45
CA LEU A 102 -12.87 12.73 -29.64
C LEU A 102 -12.50 14.20 -29.36
N ARG A 103 -13.45 15.05 -28.98
CA ARG A 103 -13.10 16.34 -28.37
C ARG A 103 -12.61 16.08 -26.94
N LEU A 104 -11.28 16.01 -26.77
CA LEU A 104 -10.55 15.85 -25.51
C LEU A 104 -10.91 16.99 -24.56
N ASN A 105 -11.93 16.76 -23.73
CA ASN A 105 -12.28 17.66 -22.64
C ASN A 105 -11.16 17.60 -21.58
N PRO A 106 -10.68 18.73 -21.02
CA PRO A 106 -9.72 18.71 -19.91
C PRO A 106 -10.13 17.78 -18.75
N LEU A 107 -11.44 17.58 -18.51
CA LEU A 107 -11.91 16.60 -17.53
C LEU A 107 -11.57 15.15 -17.89
N ILE A 108 -11.65 14.78 -19.17
CA ILE A 108 -11.28 13.44 -19.66
C ILE A 108 -9.77 13.23 -19.54
N LEU A 109 -8.98 14.26 -19.86
CA LEU A 109 -7.53 14.25 -19.67
C LEU A 109 -7.15 14.10 -18.19
N LEU A 110 -7.82 14.84 -17.30
CA LEU A 110 -7.60 14.75 -15.86
C LEU A 110 -7.97 13.36 -15.32
N ALA A 111 -9.08 12.77 -15.77
CA ALA A 111 -9.49 11.43 -15.38
C ALA A 111 -8.54 10.35 -15.92
N LEU A 112 -8.08 10.45 -17.16
CA LEU A 112 -7.05 9.56 -17.74
C LEU A 112 -5.73 9.68 -16.99
N ALA A 113 -5.29 10.90 -16.68
CA ALA A 113 -4.08 11.12 -15.90
C ALA A 113 -4.21 10.54 -14.47
N GLY A 114 -5.35 10.77 -13.81
CA GLY A 114 -5.63 10.23 -12.48
C GLY A 114 -5.68 8.70 -12.46
N THR A 115 -6.36 8.07 -13.43
CA THR A 115 -6.41 6.61 -13.55
C THR A 115 -5.05 6.00 -13.87
N ALA A 116 -4.23 6.66 -14.69
CA ALA A 116 -2.85 6.21 -14.97
C ALA A 116 -1.97 6.28 -13.71
N LEU A 117 -2.10 7.33 -12.89
CA LEU A 117 -1.37 7.45 -11.62
C LEU A 117 -1.77 6.36 -10.61
N VAL A 118 -3.08 6.06 -10.49
CA VAL A 118 -3.57 4.98 -9.63
C VAL A 118 -3.07 3.61 -10.11
N TYR A 119 -3.04 3.39 -11.43
CA TYR A 119 -2.49 2.14 -11.98
C TYR A 119 -0.99 2.01 -11.75
N GLY A 120 -0.25 3.11 -11.88
CA GLY A 120 1.18 3.18 -11.57
C GLY A 120 1.46 2.84 -10.10
N ASP A 121 0.71 3.44 -9.18
CA ASP A 121 0.83 3.18 -7.74
C ASP A 121 0.55 1.70 -7.42
N GLY A 122 -0.49 1.11 -8.03
CA GLY A 122 -0.82 -0.31 -7.90
C GLY A 122 0.25 -1.28 -8.41
N ILE A 123 1.14 -0.85 -9.31
CA ILE A 123 2.28 -1.66 -9.81
C ILE A 123 3.52 -1.44 -8.94
N ILE A 124 3.78 -0.20 -8.51
CA ILE A 124 5.01 0.18 -7.80
C ILE A 124 5.03 -0.39 -6.37
N THR A 125 3.91 -0.34 -5.65
CA THR A 125 3.86 -0.69 -4.22
C THR A 125 4.24 -2.15 -3.93
N PRO A 126 3.73 -3.18 -4.65
CA PRO A 126 4.16 -4.56 -4.43
C PRO A 126 5.66 -4.77 -4.69
N ALA A 127 6.21 -4.11 -5.72
CA ALA A 127 7.62 -4.23 -6.07
C ALA A 127 8.53 -3.61 -5.00
N LEU A 128 8.23 -2.39 -4.55
CA LEU A 128 9.00 -1.70 -3.51
C LEU A 128 8.89 -2.39 -2.15
N SER A 129 7.71 -2.90 -1.79
CA SER A 129 7.51 -3.59 -0.52
C SER A 129 8.35 -4.87 -0.43
N VAL A 130 8.35 -5.70 -1.49
CA VAL A 130 9.15 -6.93 -1.53
C VAL A 130 10.65 -6.62 -1.57
N LEU A 131 11.07 -5.64 -2.38
CA LEU A 131 12.48 -5.23 -2.44
C LEU A 131 13.00 -4.77 -1.07
N SER A 132 12.22 -3.91 -0.39
CA SER A 132 12.57 -3.43 0.95
C SER A 132 12.62 -4.56 1.98
N ALA A 133 11.74 -5.55 1.87
CA ALA A 133 11.76 -6.73 2.74
C ALA A 133 13.01 -7.59 2.51
N VAL A 134 13.37 -7.85 1.25
CA VAL A 134 14.55 -8.65 0.88
C VAL A 134 15.84 -7.94 1.30
N GLU A 135 15.98 -6.65 1.00
CA GLU A 135 17.14 -5.88 1.42
C GLU A 135 17.22 -5.73 2.97
N GLY A 136 16.09 -5.83 3.68
CA GLY A 136 16.07 -5.86 5.15
C GLY A 136 16.72 -7.11 5.74
N LEU A 137 16.79 -8.22 4.99
CA LEU A 137 17.47 -9.45 5.40
C LEU A 137 19.00 -9.32 5.32
N GLU A 138 19.52 -8.35 4.58
CA GLU A 138 20.96 -8.17 4.33
C GLU A 138 21.72 -7.50 5.47
N VAL A 139 21.00 -6.92 6.44
CA VAL A 139 21.59 -6.23 7.61
C VAL A 139 22.48 -7.15 8.46
N GLY A 140 22.40 -8.48 8.27
CA GLY A 140 23.24 -9.47 8.93
C GLY A 140 24.35 -10.10 8.07
N THR A 141 24.32 -10.03 6.73
CA THR A 141 25.31 -10.70 5.85
C THR A 141 25.54 -9.93 4.53
N SER A 142 26.69 -9.27 4.41
CA SER A 142 27.08 -8.47 3.23
C SER A 142 27.28 -9.28 1.93
N ALA A 143 27.14 -10.60 1.97
CA ALA A 143 27.34 -11.50 0.82
C ALA A 143 26.15 -11.56 -0.15
N TYR A 144 24.98 -11.00 0.21
CA TYR A 144 23.75 -11.10 -0.58
C TYR A 144 23.44 -9.91 -1.49
N GLN A 145 24.24 -8.83 -1.47
CA GLN A 145 23.97 -7.59 -2.24
C GLN A 145 23.85 -7.81 -3.76
N THR A 146 24.47 -8.85 -4.31
CA THR A 146 24.33 -9.20 -5.74
C THR A 146 23.07 -10.00 -6.04
N TYR A 147 22.50 -10.66 -5.04
CA TYR A 147 21.33 -11.54 -5.16
C TYR A 147 20.01 -10.90 -4.74
N THR A 148 20.03 -9.69 -4.18
CA THR A 148 18.84 -8.94 -3.75
C THR A 148 17.78 -8.82 -4.84
N VAL A 149 18.19 -8.34 -6.01
CA VAL A 149 17.31 -8.09 -7.17
C VAL A 149 16.74 -9.39 -7.72
N PRO A 150 17.55 -10.44 -8.02
CA PRO A 150 16.99 -11.69 -8.53
C PRO A 150 16.09 -12.40 -7.50
N ILE A 151 16.41 -12.36 -6.21
CA ILE A 151 15.51 -12.90 -5.16
C ILE A 151 14.18 -12.14 -5.16
N THR A 152 14.21 -10.82 -5.22
CA THR A 152 12.99 -9.98 -5.30
C THR A 152 12.13 -10.37 -6.50
N VAL A 153 12.74 -10.53 -7.68
CA VAL A 153 12.03 -10.94 -8.91
C VAL A 153 11.39 -12.32 -8.75
N VAL A 154 12.13 -13.30 -8.20
CA VAL A 154 11.61 -14.66 -7.95
C VAL A 154 10.44 -14.62 -6.96
N VAL A 155 10.56 -13.86 -5.87
CA VAL A 155 9.49 -13.71 -4.88
C VAL A 155 8.25 -13.06 -5.52
N LEU A 156 8.42 -12.02 -6.33
CA LEU A 156 7.30 -11.40 -7.06
C LEU A 156 6.63 -12.39 -8.00
N ILE A 157 7.39 -13.14 -8.81
CA ILE A 157 6.83 -14.16 -9.72
C ILE A 157 6.02 -15.19 -8.94
N LEU A 158 6.55 -15.71 -7.82
CA LEU A 158 5.86 -16.69 -6.99
C LEU A 158 4.60 -16.13 -6.34
N LEU A 159 4.66 -14.90 -5.81
CA LEU A 159 3.52 -14.24 -5.19
C LEU A 159 2.40 -14.00 -6.22
N PHE A 160 2.71 -13.43 -7.38
CA PHE A 160 1.73 -13.17 -8.44
C PHE A 160 1.19 -14.48 -9.06
N ALA A 161 2.03 -15.50 -9.22
CA ALA A 161 1.58 -16.83 -9.66
C ALA A 161 0.62 -17.49 -8.65
N ALA A 162 0.84 -17.28 -7.36
CA ALA A 162 -0.07 -17.74 -6.31
C ALA A 162 -1.38 -16.93 -6.27
N GLN A 163 -1.31 -15.61 -6.51
CA GLN A 163 -2.47 -14.71 -6.56
C GLN A 163 -3.47 -15.06 -7.67
N HIS A 164 -3.00 -15.62 -8.79
CA HIS A 164 -3.87 -16.11 -9.87
C HIS A 164 -4.88 -17.18 -9.41
N ARG A 165 -4.61 -17.92 -8.32
CA ARG A 165 -5.54 -18.90 -7.73
C ARG A 165 -6.60 -18.28 -6.81
N GLY A 166 -6.64 -16.96 -6.70
CA GLY A 166 -7.59 -16.20 -5.90
C GLY A 166 -7.01 -15.69 -4.58
N THR A 167 -7.35 -14.45 -4.22
CA THR A 167 -6.90 -13.75 -3.00
C THR A 167 -7.25 -14.49 -1.70
N GLY A 168 -8.30 -15.31 -1.73
CA GLY A 168 -8.71 -16.16 -0.60
C GLY A 168 -7.79 -17.35 -0.29
N VAL A 169 -6.88 -17.73 -1.21
CA VAL A 169 -5.85 -18.76 -0.94
C VAL A 169 -4.72 -18.16 -0.11
N ILE A 170 -4.32 -16.93 -0.44
CA ILE A 170 -3.27 -16.19 0.27
C ILE A 170 -3.77 -15.78 1.65
N GLY A 171 -5.00 -15.25 1.75
CA GLY A 171 -5.60 -14.89 3.05
C GLY A 171 -5.71 -16.07 4.03
N ARG A 172 -5.91 -17.29 3.53
CA ARG A 172 -5.89 -18.52 4.35
C ARG A 172 -4.50 -18.94 4.83
N LEU A 173 -3.44 -18.53 4.13
CA LEU A 173 -2.05 -18.76 4.53
C LEU A 173 -1.60 -17.73 5.59
N PHE A 174 -1.98 -16.47 5.40
CA PHE A 174 -1.61 -15.37 6.31
C PHE A 174 -2.45 -15.30 7.59
N GLY A 175 -3.73 -15.74 7.54
CA GLY A 175 -4.61 -15.77 8.71
C GLY A 175 -4.01 -16.53 9.91
N PRO A 176 -3.54 -17.78 9.72
CA PRO A 176 -2.84 -18.54 10.75
C PRO A 176 -1.53 -17.88 11.23
N ILE A 177 -0.74 -17.26 10.34
CA ILE A 177 0.55 -16.63 10.69
C ILE A 177 0.34 -15.39 11.57
N MET A 178 -0.68 -14.58 11.28
CA MET A 178 -1.08 -13.46 12.14
C MET A 178 -1.66 -13.94 13.47
N ALA A 179 -2.45 -15.01 13.46
CA ALA A 179 -3.06 -15.57 14.67
C ALA A 179 -2.08 -16.39 15.53
N SER A 180 -1.05 -17.00 14.93
CA SER A 180 -0.11 -17.90 15.61
C SER A 180 0.89 -17.18 16.51
N GLY A 181 0.83 -15.85 16.62
CA GLY A 181 1.38 -15.14 17.77
C GLY A 181 2.89 -15.35 18.01
N SER A 182 3.69 -15.62 16.98
CA SER A 182 5.15 -15.70 17.11
C SER A 182 5.80 -14.34 17.43
N TRP A 183 5.01 -13.27 17.50
CA TRP A 183 5.42 -11.94 17.94
C TRP A 183 5.50 -11.78 19.47
N ARG A 184 5.12 -12.80 20.27
CA ARG A 184 5.10 -12.69 21.74
C ARG A 184 6.47 -12.81 22.43
N SER A 185 7.54 -13.18 21.73
CA SER A 185 8.88 -13.26 22.31
C SER A 185 9.81 -12.20 21.71
N PRO A 186 10.15 -11.13 22.45
CA PRO A 186 11.21 -10.23 22.05
C PRO A 186 12.56 -10.99 21.96
N PRO A 187 13.28 -10.93 20.83
CA PRO A 187 14.56 -11.64 20.65
C PRO A 187 15.73 -11.07 21.47
N TRP A 188 15.50 -10.08 22.35
CA TRP A 188 16.55 -9.41 23.12
C TRP A 188 16.74 -9.94 24.55
N GLU A 189 15.97 -10.94 24.99
CA GLU A 189 16.11 -11.53 26.35
C GLU A 189 17.26 -12.55 26.49
N PHE A 190 18.05 -12.81 25.45
CA PHE A 190 19.17 -13.76 25.50
C PHE A 190 20.57 -13.11 25.54
N ALA A 191 20.67 -11.82 25.88
CA ALA A 191 21.94 -11.11 26.00
C ALA A 191 22.22 -10.64 27.44
N ALA A 192 22.14 -11.57 28.40
CA ALA A 192 22.66 -11.42 29.77
C ALA A 192 23.79 -12.42 30.01
#